data_AF-A0A7L4NUI5-F1
#
_entry.id   AF-A0A7L4NUI5-F1
#
_cell.length_a   1.000
_cell.length_b   1.000
_cell.length_c   1.000
_cell.angle_alpha   90.00
_cell.angle_beta   90.00
_cell.angle_gamma   90.00
#
_symmetry.space_group_name_H-M   'P 1'
#
loop_
_entity.id
_entity.type
_entity.pdbx_description
1 polymer ?
#
loop_
_entity_poly.entity_id
_entity_poly.type
_entity_poly.pdbx_seq_one_letter_code
_entity_poly.pdbx_strand_id
1 'polypeptide(L)'
;MTQQESIKEEIAYWKKVGDNSFKEGNYLVALEAYETITHSDPQNVEAWKGMATAFSLLDKPYDALQSLDRAIEIDPADSESLEIKDLLLKKLIEENQELLNRVKEKESDKSNQKLI
;
A
#
# COMPACT_ATOMS: atom_id res chain seq x y z
N MET A 1 -16.32 -14.31 -29.06
CA MET A 1 -15.23 -13.83 -28.20
C MET A 1 -14.70 -15.03 -27.44
N THR A 2 -13.39 -15.22 -27.44
CA THR A 2 -12.75 -16.27 -26.65
C THR A 2 -12.77 -15.88 -25.17
N GLN A 3 -12.67 -16.86 -24.27
CA GLN A 3 -12.65 -16.61 -22.83
C GLN A 3 -11.53 -15.63 -22.42
N GLN A 4 -10.38 -15.66 -23.12
CA GLN A 4 -9.27 -14.73 -22.89
C GLN A 4 -9.59 -13.29 -23.30
N GLU A 5 -10.38 -13.06 -24.36
CA GLU A 5 -10.79 -11.71 -24.76
C GLU A 5 -11.73 -11.10 -23.71
N SER A 6 -12.65 -11.90 -23.16
CA SER A 6 -13.56 -11.47 -22.10
C SER A 6 -12.82 -11.02 -20.83
N ILE A 7 -11.78 -11.77 -20.42
CA ILE A 7 -10.98 -11.44 -19.23
C ILE A 7 -10.19 -10.14 -19.45
N LYS A 8 -9.65 -9.91 -20.65
CA LYS A 8 -8.93 -8.67 -20.96
C LYS A 8 -9.84 -7.45 -20.91
N GLU A 9 -11.06 -7.56 -21.43
CA GLU A 9 -12.06 -6.50 -21.36
C GLU A 9 -12.47 -6.18 -19.93
N GLU A 10 -12.66 -7.22 -19.10
CA GLU A 10 -12.95 -7.09 -17.67
C GLU A 10 -11.82 -6.40 -16.90
N ILE A 11 -10.56 -6.80 -17.12
CA ILE A 11 -9.39 -6.16 -16.51
C ILE A 11 -9.32 -4.69 -16.92
N ALA A 12 -9.54 -4.36 -18.18
CA ALA A 12 -9.52 -2.98 -18.66
C ALA A 12 -10.63 -2.13 -18.02
N TYR A 13 -11.82 -2.71 -17.82
CA TYR A 13 -12.92 -2.05 -17.12
C TYR A 13 -12.56 -1.77 -15.66
N TRP A 14 -12.13 -2.79 -14.91
CA TRP A 14 -11.76 -2.63 -13.50
C TRP A 14 -10.57 -1.72 -13.31
N LYS A 15 -9.60 -1.73 -14.22
CA LYS A 15 -8.49 -0.76 -14.20
C LYS A 15 -9.01 0.67 -14.26
N LYS A 16 -9.94 0.95 -15.17
CA LYS A 16 -10.54 2.28 -15.29
C LYS A 16 -11.32 2.69 -14.04
N VAL A 17 -12.04 1.74 -13.42
CA VAL A 17 -12.74 1.99 -12.15
C VAL A 17 -11.73 2.30 -11.05
N GLY A 18 -10.70 1.46 -10.89
CA GLY A 18 -9.64 1.62 -9.91
C GLY A 18 -8.94 2.97 -10.02
N ASP A 19 -8.44 3.30 -11.22
CA ASP A 19 -7.71 4.54 -11.48
C ASP A 19 -8.56 5.80 -11.23
N ASN A 20 -9.84 5.76 -11.62
CA ASN A 20 -10.75 6.89 -11.42
C ASN A 20 -11.13 7.06 -9.96
N SER A 21 -11.54 5.98 -9.29
CA SER A 21 -11.87 6.01 -7.86
C SER A 21 -10.67 6.42 -7.02
N PHE A 22 -9.46 5.99 -7.39
CA PHE A 22 -8.23 6.42 -6.74
C PHE A 22 -8.02 7.93 -6.87
N LYS A 23 -8.18 8.49 -8.07
CA LYS A 23 -8.06 9.95 -8.30
C LYS A 23 -9.12 10.76 -7.54
N GLU A 24 -10.30 10.20 -7.33
CA GLU A 24 -11.38 10.81 -6.55
C GLU A 24 -11.16 10.71 -5.04
N GLY A 25 -10.13 9.99 -4.58
CA GLY A 25 -9.88 9.72 -3.15
C GLY A 25 -10.72 8.59 -2.57
N ASN A 26 -11.49 7.88 -3.41
CA ASN A 26 -12.32 6.74 -3.04
C ASN A 26 -11.46 5.46 -2.95
N TYR A 27 -10.48 5.45 -2.03
CA TYR A 27 -9.45 4.41 -1.98
C TYR A 27 -9.99 3.00 -1.71
N LEU A 28 -11.09 2.86 -0.97
CA LEU A 28 -11.74 1.55 -0.75
C LEU A 28 -12.31 0.97 -2.04
N VAL A 29 -12.97 1.80 -2.86
CA VAL A 29 -13.50 1.37 -4.16
C VAL A 29 -12.36 1.06 -5.12
N ALA A 30 -11.27 1.84 -5.07
CA ALA A 30 -10.08 1.55 -5.85
C ALA A 30 -9.47 0.19 -5.47
N LEU A 31 -9.41 -0.13 -4.17
CA LEU A 31 -8.94 -1.43 -3.69
C LEU A 31 -9.80 -2.58 -4.21
N GLU A 32 -11.13 -2.50 -4.14
CA GLU A 32 -12.02 -3.54 -4.67
C GLU A 32 -11.80 -3.77 -6.18
N ALA A 33 -11.57 -2.69 -6.94
CA ALA A 33 -11.29 -2.78 -8.36
C ALA A 33 -9.94 -3.46 -8.64
N TYR A 34 -8.87 -3.06 -7.95
CA TYR A 34 -7.56 -3.70 -8.12
C TYR A 34 -7.55 -5.15 -7.60
N GLU A 35 -8.26 -5.45 -6.52
CA GLU A 35 -8.46 -6.81 -6.03
C GLU A 35 -9.14 -7.68 -7.09
N THR A 36 -10.15 -7.14 -7.78
CA THR A 36 -10.80 -7.87 -8.88
C THR A 36 -9.82 -8.16 -10.02
N ILE A 37 -8.94 -7.22 -10.35
CA ILE A 37 -7.88 -7.45 -11.35
C ILE A 37 -6.92 -8.54 -10.88
N THR A 38 -6.46 -8.51 -9.64
CA THR A 38 -5.50 -9.51 -9.12
C THR A 38 -6.10 -10.91 -8.99
N HIS A 39 -7.43 -11.04 -8.81
CA HIS A 39 -8.11 -12.34 -8.89
C HIS A 39 -8.14 -12.91 -10.31
N SER A 40 -8.37 -12.05 -11.32
CA SER A 40 -8.44 -12.45 -12.73
C SER A 40 -7.07 -12.59 -13.39
N ASP A 41 -6.11 -11.77 -12.97
CA ASP A 41 -4.72 -11.74 -13.41
C ASP A 41 -3.78 -11.53 -12.20
N PRO A 42 -3.40 -12.60 -11.50
CA PRO A 42 -2.52 -12.53 -10.34
C PRO A 42 -1.12 -11.98 -10.64
N GLN A 43 -0.73 -11.93 -11.92
CA GLN A 43 0.58 -11.41 -12.36
C GLN A 43 0.52 -9.92 -12.74
N ASN A 44 -0.59 -9.24 -12.45
CA ASN A 44 -0.74 -7.83 -12.76
C ASN A 44 0.00 -6.93 -11.76
N VAL A 45 1.26 -6.62 -12.05
CA VAL A 45 2.11 -5.75 -11.22
C VAL A 45 1.45 -4.40 -10.92
N GLU A 46 0.77 -3.81 -11.92
CA GLU A 46 0.14 -2.50 -11.77
C GLU A 46 -1.03 -2.52 -10.78
N ALA A 47 -1.85 -3.58 -10.77
CA ALA A 47 -2.93 -3.72 -9.80
C ALA A 47 -2.39 -3.86 -8.38
N TRP A 48 -1.32 -4.65 -8.17
CA TRP A 48 -0.66 -4.78 -6.87
C TRP A 48 -0.07 -3.44 -6.38
N LYS A 49 0.54 -2.65 -7.27
CA LYS A 49 1.01 -1.28 -6.96
C LYS A 49 -0.14 -0.33 -6.62
N GLY A 50 -1.23 -0.41 -7.38
CA GLY A 50 -2.45 0.35 -7.12
C GLY A 50 -3.00 0.06 -5.72
N MET A 51 -3.03 -1.22 -5.33
CA MET A 51 -3.41 -1.64 -3.97
C MET A 51 -2.46 -1.11 -2.91
N ALA A 52 -1.15 -1.24 -3.13
CA ALA A 52 -0.14 -0.74 -2.20
C ALA A 52 -0.30 0.76 -1.90
N THR A 53 -0.49 1.54 -2.95
CA THR A 53 -0.64 2.99 -2.85
C THR A 53 -1.94 3.35 -2.14
N ALA A 54 -3.05 2.66 -2.45
CA ALA A 54 -4.34 2.88 -1.79
C ALA A 54 -4.30 2.50 -0.30
N PHE A 55 -3.68 1.38 0.06
CA PHE A 55 -3.47 0.99 1.45
C PHE A 55 -2.60 1.99 2.21
N SER A 56 -1.54 2.51 1.60
CA SER A 56 -0.69 3.55 2.20
C SER A 56 -1.49 4.82 2.51
N LEU A 57 -2.41 5.22 1.63
CA LEU A 57 -3.27 6.41 1.83
C LEU A 57 -4.38 6.18 2.87
N LEU A 58 -4.74 4.92 3.12
CA LEU A 58 -5.66 4.50 4.17
C LEU A 58 -4.97 4.23 5.52
N ASP A 59 -3.69 4.60 5.65
CA ASP A 59 -2.88 4.36 6.86
C ASP A 59 -2.81 2.88 7.26
N LYS A 60 -2.75 2.01 6.24
CA LYS A 60 -2.62 0.54 6.37
C LYS A 60 -1.26 0.08 5.84
N PRO A 61 -0.15 0.42 6.53
CA PRO A 61 1.20 0.18 6.01
C PRO A 61 1.55 -1.29 5.81
N TYR A 62 1.03 -2.20 6.64
CA TYR A 62 1.31 -3.63 6.51
C TYR A 62 0.69 -4.24 5.25
N ASP A 63 -0.57 -3.88 4.95
CA ASP A 63 -1.26 -4.32 3.74
C ASP A 63 -0.60 -3.73 2.48
N ALA A 64 -0.12 -2.48 2.58
CA ALA A 64 0.65 -1.84 1.52
C ALA A 64 1.97 -2.57 1.23
N LEU A 65 2.74 -2.92 2.27
CA LEU A 65 3.99 -3.66 2.13
C LEU A 65 3.76 -5.04 1.50
N GLN A 66 2.73 -5.79 1.92
CA GLN A 66 2.40 -7.08 1.32
C GLN A 66 2.05 -6.95 -0.17
N SER A 67 1.33 -5.90 -0.56
CA SER A 67 1.00 -5.66 -1.96
C SER A 67 2.25 -5.34 -2.79
N LEU A 68 3.20 -4.57 -2.24
CA LEU A 68 4.49 -4.30 -2.89
C LEU A 68 5.37 -5.54 -2.97
N ASP A 69 5.36 -6.39 -1.94
CA ASP A 69 6.07 -7.67 -1.96
C ASP A 69 5.56 -8.54 -3.11
N ARG A 70 4.25 -8.60 -3.34
CA ARG A 70 3.69 -9.28 -4.51
C ARG A 70 4.12 -8.66 -5.83
N ALA A 71 4.06 -7.33 -5.95
CA ALA A 71 4.50 -6.64 -7.16
C ALA A 71 5.98 -6.95 -7.50
N ILE A 72 6.86 -6.90 -6.49
CA ILE A 72 8.31 -7.18 -6.62
C ILE A 72 8.59 -8.68 -6.84
N GLU A 73 7.79 -9.59 -6.27
CA GLU A 73 7.89 -11.02 -6.57
C GLU A 73 7.63 -11.32 -8.05
N ILE A 74 6.68 -10.59 -8.66
CA ILE A 74 6.29 -10.75 -10.07
C ILE A 74 7.31 -10.07 -10.99
N ASP A 75 7.67 -8.82 -10.69
CA ASP A 75 8.69 -8.06 -11.41
C ASP A 75 9.72 -7.47 -10.43
N PRO A 76 10.83 -8.18 -10.18
CA PRO A 76 11.89 -7.70 -9.29
C PRO A 76 12.61 -6.44 -9.79
N ALA A 77 12.42 -6.06 -11.05
CA ALA A 77 13.04 -4.90 -11.67
C ALA A 77 12.08 -3.69 -11.77
N ASP A 78 10.84 -3.81 -11.29
CA ASP A 78 9.89 -2.69 -11.26
C ASP A 78 10.38 -1.63 -10.25
N SER A 79 11.04 -0.60 -10.79
CA SER A 79 11.65 0.47 -10.00
C SER A 79 10.62 1.21 -9.17
N GLU A 80 9.40 1.37 -9.67
CA GLU A 80 8.33 2.09 -8.98
C GLU A 80 7.89 1.35 -7.70
N SER A 81 7.69 0.02 -7.75
CA SER A 81 7.37 -0.77 -6.55
C SER A 81 8.49 -0.70 -5.51
N LEU A 82 9.76 -0.77 -5.94
CA LEU A 82 10.91 -0.65 -5.05
C LEU A 82 10.97 0.74 -4.39
N GLU A 83 10.74 1.80 -5.17
CA GLU A 83 10.72 3.18 -4.68
C GLU A 83 9.58 3.40 -3.69
N ILE A 84 8.36 2.96 -4.01
CA ILE A 84 7.20 3.09 -3.10
C ILE A 84 7.48 2.34 -1.78
N LYS A 85 8.08 1.15 -1.86
CA LYS A 85 8.43 0.36 -0.67
C LYS A 85 9.49 1.03 0.20
N ASP A 86 10.54 1.57 -0.41
CA ASP A 86 11.59 2.30 0.31
C ASP A 86 11.03 3.54 1.03
N LEU A 87 10.20 4.34 0.34
CA LEU A 87 9.55 5.51 0.92
C LEU A 87 8.63 5.14 2.09
N LEU A 88 7.83 4.08 1.93
CA LEU A 88 6.94 3.61 2.98
C LEU A 88 7.73 3.13 4.21
N LEU A 89 8.81 2.37 4.01
CA LEU A 89 9.65 1.89 5.11
C LEU A 89 10.35 3.04 5.85
N LYS A 90 10.86 4.04 5.12
CA LYS A 90 11.47 5.24 5.73
C LYS A 90 10.47 5.96 6.63
N LYS A 91 9.26 6.22 6.13
CA LYS A 91 8.17 6.83 6.92
C LYS A 91 7.90 6.05 8.20
N LEU A 92 7.77 4.72 8.11
CA LEU A 92 7.49 3.88 9.28
C LEU A 92 8.65 3.86 10.28
N ILE A 93 9.89 3.90 9.82
CA ILE A 93 11.06 3.97 10.69
C ILE A 93 11.06 5.30 11.46
N GLU A 94 10.82 6.42 10.77
CA GLU A 94 10.75 7.76 11.36
C GLU A 94 9.64 7.84 12.42
N GLU A 95 8.42 7.41 12.09
CA GLU A 95 7.29 7.39 13.04
C GLU A 95 7.60 6.54 14.29
N ASN A 96 8.20 5.37 14.11
CA ASN A 96 8.59 4.51 15.23
C ASN A 96 9.68 5.15 16.12
N GLN A 97 10.64 5.87 15.52
CA GLN A 97 11.66 6.60 16.27
C GLN A 97 11.06 7.75 17.08
N GLU A 98 10.14 8.52 16.49
CA GLU A 98 9.43 9.58 17.19
C GLU A 98 8.62 9.03 18.37
N LEU A 99 7.89 7.94 18.17
CA LEU A 99 7.16 7.27 19.24
C LEU A 99 8.09 6.84 20.38
N LEU A 100 9.26 6.28 20.07
CA LEU A 100 10.24 5.88 21.07
C LEU A 100 10.77 7.06 21.88
N ASN A 101 11.06 8.20 21.23
CA ASN A 101 11.52 9.41 21.90
C ASN A 101 10.45 9.94 22.87
N ARG A 102 9.19 9.99 22.43
CA ARG A 102 8.05 10.43 23.26
C ARG A 102 7.83 9.53 24.49
N VAL A 103 8.10 8.23 24.38
CA VAL A 103 8.03 7.31 25.52
C VAL A 103 9.13 7.63 26.54
N LYS A 104 10.38 7.81 26.09
CA LYS A 104 11.52 8.13 26.95
C LYS A 104 11.34 9.45 27.71
N GLU A 105 10.84 10.49 27.06
CA GLU A 105 10.54 11.79 27.69
C GLU A 105 9.54 11.65 28.84
N LYS A 106 8.43 10.93 28.60
CA LYS A 106 7.41 10.67 29.64
C LYS A 106 7.93 9.89 30.83
N GLU A 107 8.89 8.97 30.62
CA GLU A 107 9.53 8.20 31.70
C GLU A 107 10.48 9.05 32.55
N SER A 108 11.24 9.93 31.90
CA SER A 108 12.10 10.92 32.58
C SER A 108 11.27 11.88 33.44
N ASP A 109 10.17 12.41 32.89
CA ASP A 109 9.29 13.34 33.61
C ASP A 109 8.64 12.70 34.84
N LYS A 110 8.16 11.45 34.71
CA LYS A 110 7.60 10.70 35.85
C LYS A 110 8.62 10.42 36.94
N SER A 111 9.86 10.15 36.56
CA SER A 111 10.96 9.93 37.51
C SER A 111 11.26 11.20 38.29
N ASN A 112 11.30 12.35 37.61
CA ASN A 112 11.54 13.65 38.24
C ASN A 112 10.40 14.09 39.17
N GLN A 113 9.14 13.75 38.87
CA GLN A 113 7.99 14.07 39.73
C GLN A 113 7.89 13.21 41.01
N LYS A 114 8.51 12.02 41.06
CA LYS A 114 8.50 11.15 42.25
C LYS A 114 9.53 11.52 43.31
N LEU A 115 10.47 12.40 42.99
CA LEU A 115 11.57 12.83 43.86
C LEU A 115 11.29 14.15 44.62
N ILE A 116 10.09 14.72 44.48
CA ILE A 116 9.59 15.91 45.18
C ILE A 116 8.49 15.48 46.15
#